data_AF-A0A1G6V888-F1
#
_entry.id   AF-A0A1G6V888-F1
#
_cell.length_a   1.000
_cell.length_b   1.000
_cell.length_c   1.000
_cell.angle_alpha   90.00
_cell.angle_beta   90.00
_cell.angle_gamma   90.00
#
_symmetry.space_group_name_H-M   'P 1'
#
loop_
_entity.id
_entity.type
_entity.pdbx_description
1 polymer ?
#
loop_
_entity_poly.entity_id
_entity_poly.type
_entity_poly.pdbx_seq_one_letter_code
_entity_poly.pdbx_strand_id
1 'polypeptide(L)'
;MEFNEDKKEYADDEYVDIYSKKAIFWFSIFSYTYGGILLIINLYTAGYKRAVSYVLLFLLSFYFLTIYAFQLSGIKLDMAMIRKATSATNPDFAQLLPMLQLMGITFGLNIIAGLVLTQFFFKKYFPDDDYYPKPVLQPIIIYIILSLFFMFLF
;
A
#
# COMPACT_ATOMS: atom_id res chain seq x y z
N MET A 1 -28.17 11.85 -12.77
CA MET A 1 -28.18 10.38 -12.63
C MET A 1 -27.46 9.84 -13.85
N GLU A 2 -26.22 9.40 -13.71
CA GLU A 2 -25.51 8.72 -14.79
C GLU A 2 -25.44 7.23 -14.49
N PHE A 3 -25.80 6.45 -15.51
CA PHE A 3 -26.04 5.02 -15.55
C PHE A 3 -24.85 4.21 -15.02
N ASN A 4 -25.13 3.33 -14.07
CA ASN A 4 -24.15 2.41 -13.48
C ASN A 4 -24.23 1.06 -14.23
N GLU A 5 -23.60 0.97 -15.40
CA GLU A 5 -23.65 -0.24 -16.26
C GLU A 5 -22.81 -1.43 -15.75
N ASP A 6 -22.04 -1.27 -14.67
CA ASP A 6 -21.11 -2.31 -14.19
C ASP A 6 -21.50 -2.95 -12.84
N LYS A 7 -22.61 -2.54 -12.20
CA LYS A 7 -23.06 -3.17 -10.95
C LYS A 7 -23.78 -4.47 -11.30
N LYS A 8 -23.15 -5.62 -11.00
CA LYS A 8 -23.90 -6.88 -10.94
C LYS A 8 -24.93 -6.74 -9.82
N GLU A 9 -26.21 -6.88 -10.17
CA GLU A 9 -27.29 -7.09 -9.20
C GLU A 9 -27.04 -8.46 -8.57
N TYR A 10 -26.41 -8.47 -7.39
CA TYR A 10 -26.42 -9.64 -6.53
C TYR A 10 -27.85 -9.77 -5.98
N ALA A 11 -28.37 -10.99 -5.87
CA ALA A 11 -29.61 -11.22 -5.16
C ALA A 11 -29.49 -10.60 -3.75
N ASP A 12 -30.55 -9.97 -3.24
CA ASP A 12 -30.60 -9.13 -2.01
C ASP A 12 -29.94 -9.73 -0.74
N ASP A 13 -29.54 -11.00 -0.77
CA ASP A 13 -28.98 -11.77 0.34
C ASP A 13 -27.48 -12.11 0.18
N GLU A 14 -26.84 -11.82 -0.96
CA GLU A 14 -25.43 -12.21 -1.24
C GLU A 14 -24.48 -11.00 -1.11
N TYR A 15 -24.08 -10.69 0.12
CA TYR A 15 -23.09 -9.65 0.39
C TYR A 15 -21.72 -10.01 -0.20
N VAL A 16 -21.05 -9.01 -0.79
CA VAL A 16 -19.68 -9.19 -1.31
C VAL A 16 -18.67 -8.94 -0.20
N ASP A 17 -17.96 -9.99 0.21
CA ASP A 17 -16.85 -9.91 1.17
C ASP A 17 -15.65 -9.15 0.56
N ILE A 18 -15.40 -7.94 1.03
CA ILE A 18 -14.27 -7.10 0.59
C ILE A 18 -13.41 -6.64 1.76
N TYR A 19 -12.14 -6.32 1.52
CA TYR A 19 -11.27 -5.77 2.56
C TYR A 19 -11.74 -4.38 3.01
N SER A 20 -11.64 -4.08 4.31
CA SER A 20 -12.10 -2.79 4.83
C SER A 20 -11.24 -1.61 4.39
N LYS A 21 -11.85 -0.42 4.36
CA LYS A 21 -11.14 0.86 4.15
C LYS A 21 -9.95 1.03 5.10
N LYS A 22 -10.12 0.66 6.38
CA LYS A 22 -9.07 0.73 7.41
C LYS A 22 -7.92 -0.24 7.11
N ALA A 23 -8.23 -1.46 6.70
CA ALA A 23 -7.20 -2.42 6.30
C ALA A 23 -6.38 -1.87 5.14
N ILE A 24 -7.04 -1.42 4.06
CA ILE A 24 -6.36 -0.82 2.90
C ILE A 24 -5.45 0.34 3.33
N PHE A 25 -5.92 1.21 4.23
CA PHE A 25 -5.12 2.32 4.75
C PHE A 25 -3.85 1.83 5.47
N TRP A 26 -3.98 0.93 6.44
CA TRP A 26 -2.85 0.44 7.23
C TRP A 26 -1.84 -0.34 6.39
N PHE A 27 -2.31 -1.17 5.46
CA PHE A 27 -1.43 -1.84 4.51
C PHE A 27 -0.72 -0.83 3.59
N SER A 28 -1.39 0.29 3.23
CA SER A 28 -0.77 1.34 2.43
C SER A 28 0.36 2.08 3.15
N ILE A 29 0.24 2.31 4.46
CA ILE A 29 1.30 2.94 5.26
C ILE A 29 2.57 2.09 5.22
N PHE A 30 2.41 0.77 5.32
CA PHE A 30 3.53 -0.16 5.19
C PHE A 30 4.07 -0.19 3.74
N SER A 31 3.18 -0.35 2.76
CA SER A 31 3.48 -0.14 1.35
C SER A 31 2.21 0.16 0.58
N TYR A 32 2.19 1.29 -0.14
CA TYR A 32 1.03 1.67 -0.94
C TYR A 32 0.67 0.63 -2.01
N THR A 33 1.63 -0.20 -2.44
CA THR A 33 1.36 -1.30 -3.37
C THR A 33 0.50 -2.40 -2.75
N TYR A 34 0.73 -2.77 -1.48
CA TYR A 34 -0.11 -3.74 -0.79
C TYR A 34 -1.53 -3.22 -0.60
N GLY A 35 -1.69 -1.97 -0.15
CA GLY A 35 -3.00 -1.35 -0.07
C GLY A 35 -3.71 -1.28 -1.43
N GLY A 36 -2.96 -0.94 -2.48
CA GLY A 36 -3.45 -0.94 -3.85
C GLY A 36 -3.94 -2.31 -4.33
N ILE A 37 -3.19 -3.39 -4.04
CA ILE A 37 -3.59 -4.77 -4.37
C ILE A 37 -4.89 -5.15 -3.64
N LEU A 38 -5.02 -4.84 -2.35
CA LEU A 38 -6.26 -5.09 -1.60
C LEU A 38 -7.45 -4.36 -2.23
N LEU A 39 -7.27 -3.10 -2.62
CA LEU A 39 -8.31 -2.34 -3.30
C LEU A 39 -8.65 -2.92 -4.68
N ILE A 40 -7.65 -3.37 -5.44
CA ILE A 40 -7.88 -4.04 -6.74
C ILE A 40 -8.71 -5.32 -6.54
N ILE A 41 -8.40 -6.12 -5.52
CA ILE A 41 -9.18 -7.32 -5.19
C ILE A 41 -10.63 -6.95 -4.85
N ASN A 42 -10.84 -5.89 -4.06
CA ASN A 42 -12.18 -5.40 -3.77
C ASN A 42 -12.95 -5.00 -5.04
N LEU A 43 -12.34 -4.17 -5.87
CA LEU A 43 -12.96 -3.67 -7.10
C LEU A 43 -13.26 -4.81 -8.08
N TYR A 44 -12.33 -5.77 -8.22
CA TYR A 44 -12.53 -6.92 -9.09
C TYR A 44 -13.66 -7.83 -8.59
N THR A 45 -13.66 -8.15 -7.29
CA THR A 45 -14.68 -9.01 -6.65
C THR A 45 -16.06 -8.37 -6.73
N ALA A 46 -16.15 -7.05 -6.57
CA ALA A 46 -17.39 -6.28 -6.68
C ALA A 46 -17.83 -5.98 -8.13
N GLY A 47 -17.09 -6.46 -9.14
CA GLY A 47 -17.45 -6.32 -10.56
C GLY A 47 -16.94 -5.06 -11.27
N TYR A 48 -16.31 -4.11 -10.55
CA TYR A 48 -15.77 -2.86 -11.10
C TYR A 48 -14.44 -3.04 -11.87
N LYS A 49 -14.43 -3.87 -12.92
CA LYS A 49 -13.21 -4.24 -13.67
C LYS A 49 -12.52 -3.04 -14.32
N ARG A 50 -13.25 -2.05 -14.80
CA ARG A 50 -12.66 -0.82 -15.37
C ARG A 50 -11.92 -0.01 -14.31
N ALA A 51 -12.45 0.05 -13.09
CA ALA A 51 -11.83 0.74 -11.97
C ALA A 51 -10.46 0.15 -11.57
N VAL A 52 -10.28 -1.16 -11.73
CA VAL A 52 -8.99 -1.82 -11.51
C VAL A 52 -7.89 -1.19 -12.36
N SER A 53 -8.16 -0.88 -13.63
CA SER A 53 -7.18 -0.26 -14.53
C SER A 53 -6.77 1.15 -14.06
N TYR A 54 -7.70 1.93 -13.53
CA TYR A 54 -7.41 3.25 -12.99
C TYR A 54 -6.54 3.18 -11.72
N VAL A 55 -6.80 2.21 -10.84
CA VAL A 55 -5.96 1.99 -9.65
C VAL A 55 -4.57 1.52 -10.07
N LEU A 56 -4.45 0.60 -11.03
CA LEU A 56 -3.15 0.17 -11.55
C LEU A 56 -2.36 1.33 -12.16
N LEU A 57 -3.01 2.18 -12.97
CA LEU A 57 -2.37 3.37 -13.54
C LEU A 57 -1.90 4.33 -12.44
N PHE A 58 -2.70 4.51 -11.39
CA PHE A 58 -2.30 5.29 -10.21
C PHE A 58 -1.06 4.68 -9.54
N LEU A 59 -1.05 3.37 -9.26
CA LEU A 59 0.10 2.71 -8.63
C LEU A 59 1.38 2.85 -9.46
N LEU A 60 1.28 2.66 -10.78
CA LEU A 60 2.40 2.80 -11.70
C LEU A 60 2.90 4.25 -11.76
N SER A 61 1.99 5.22 -11.87
CA SER A 61 2.35 6.65 -11.90
C SER A 61 2.96 7.10 -10.58
N PHE A 62 2.43 6.63 -9.46
CA PHE A 62 2.92 6.95 -8.12
C PHE A 62 4.29 6.32 -7.85
N TYR A 63 4.58 5.16 -8.45
CA TYR A 63 5.92 4.57 -8.45
C TYR A 63 6.96 5.49 -9.10
N PHE A 64 6.67 5.98 -10.31
CA PHE A 64 7.56 6.95 -10.98
C PHE A 64 7.68 8.26 -10.19
N LEU A 65 6.58 8.75 -9.61
CA LEU A 65 6.59 9.92 -8.72
C LEU A 65 7.50 9.69 -7.51
N THR A 66 7.48 8.50 -6.93
CA THR A 66 8.32 8.13 -5.78
C THR A 66 9.80 8.13 -6.15
N ILE A 67 10.15 7.55 -7.30
CA ILE A 67 11.53 7.61 -7.84
C ILE A 67 11.97 9.06 -8.03
N TYR A 68 11.11 9.88 -8.65
CA TYR A 68 11.41 11.27 -8.90
C TYR A 68 11.57 12.07 -7.60
N ALA A 69 10.73 11.83 -6.60
CA ALA A 69 10.84 12.45 -5.28
C ALA A 69 12.19 12.10 -4.60
N PHE A 70 12.65 10.86 -4.74
CA PHE A 70 13.98 10.47 -4.24
C PHE A 70 15.10 11.20 -4.98
N GLN A 71 15.02 11.34 -6.29
CA GLN A 71 16.02 12.09 -7.07
C GLN A 71 16.06 13.58 -6.66
N LEU A 72 14.89 14.19 -6.48
CA LEU A 72 14.77 15.59 -6.03
C LEU A 72 15.28 15.81 -4.61
N SER A 73 15.19 14.81 -3.72
CA SER A 73 15.65 14.93 -2.34
C SER A 73 17.17 15.17 -2.23
N GLY A 74 17.94 14.87 -3.28
CA GLY A 74 19.39 15.03 -3.29
C GLY A 74 20.13 14.12 -2.31
N ILE A 75 19.45 13.13 -1.72
CA ILE A 75 20.02 12.19 -0.76
C ILE A 75 21.06 11.32 -1.49
N LYS A 76 22.33 11.50 -1.14
CA LYS A 76 23.43 10.68 -1.65
C LYS A 76 23.60 9.47 -0.73
N LEU A 77 23.19 8.30 -1.20
CA LEU A 77 23.43 7.04 -0.51
C LEU A 77 24.84 6.55 -0.85
N ASP A 78 25.79 6.77 0.06
CA ASP A 78 27.13 6.20 -0.04
C ASP A 78 27.12 4.76 0.51
N MET A 79 27.56 3.81 -0.32
CA MET A 79 27.65 2.40 0.07
C MET A 79 28.64 2.17 1.22
N ALA A 80 29.69 2.99 1.34
CA ALA A 80 30.62 2.93 2.46
C ALA A 80 29.93 3.31 3.79
N MET A 81 29.03 4.27 3.74
CA MET A 81 28.25 4.76 4.88
C MET A 81 27.22 3.71 5.33
N ILE A 82 26.53 3.07 4.40
CA ILE A 82 25.59 1.97 4.71
C ILE A 82 26.32 0.82 5.39
N ARG A 83 27.46 0.38 4.84
CA ARG A 83 28.26 -0.70 5.44
C ARG A 83 28.70 -0.38 6.86
N LYS A 84 29.09 0.87 7.12
CA LYS A 84 29.49 1.35 8.44
C LYS A 84 28.33 1.43 9.43
N ALA A 85 27.15 1.86 8.97
CA ALA A 85 25.92 1.87 9.76
C ALA A 85 25.42 0.46 10.10
N THR A 86 25.68 -0.53 9.23
CA THR A 86 25.31 -1.93 9.44
C THR A 86 26.38 -2.75 10.18
N SER A 87 27.61 -2.24 10.32
CA SER A 87 28.67 -2.90 11.09
C SER A 87 28.49 -2.69 12.59
N ALA A 88 28.99 -3.61 13.43
CA ALA A 88 28.86 -3.62 14.89
C ALA A 88 29.55 -2.46 15.65
N THR A 89 29.87 -1.36 14.97
CA THR A 89 30.34 -0.10 15.55
C THR A 89 29.15 0.81 15.81
N ASN A 90 29.06 1.46 16.98
CA ASN A 90 28.00 2.43 17.30
C ASN A 90 27.99 3.56 16.25
N PRO A 91 27.03 3.60 15.31
CA PRO A 91 27.02 4.63 14.28
C PRO A 91 26.60 5.96 14.88
N ASP A 92 27.31 7.02 14.50
CA ASP A 92 26.95 8.39 14.89
C ASP A 92 25.62 8.82 14.22
N PHE A 93 24.85 9.70 14.84
CA PHE A 93 23.53 10.11 14.34
C PHE A 93 23.60 10.76 12.95
N ALA A 94 24.65 11.54 12.69
CA ALA A 94 24.90 12.11 11.37
C ALA A 94 25.02 11.04 10.28
N GLN A 95 25.48 9.83 10.66
CA GLN A 95 25.59 8.69 9.74
C GLN A 95 24.24 7.97 9.52
N LEU A 96 23.25 8.18 10.38
CA LEU A 96 21.91 7.61 10.24
C LEU A 96 20.94 8.56 9.53
N LEU A 97 21.25 9.86 9.52
CA LEU A 97 20.36 10.91 9.02
C LEU A 97 19.85 10.65 7.58
N PRO A 98 20.69 10.28 6.58
CA PRO A 98 20.21 10.00 5.23
C PRO A 98 19.25 8.82 5.16
N MET A 99 19.47 7.76 5.97
CA MET A 99 18.57 6.61 6.04
C MET A 99 17.23 6.99 6.67
N LEU A 100 17.26 7.77 7.75
CA LEU A 100 16.05 8.28 8.40
C LEU A 100 15.25 9.21 7.49
N GLN A 101 15.92 10.06 6.71
CA GLN A 101 15.28 10.91 5.70
C GLN A 101 14.62 10.07 4.60
N LEU A 102 15.31 9.04 4.11
CA LEU A 102 14.74 8.11 3.11
C LEU A 102 13.52 7.38 3.66
N MET A 103 13.59 6.88 4.89
CA MET A 103 12.44 6.26 5.58
C MET A 103 11.30 7.26 5.72
N GLY A 104 11.57 8.47 6.18
CA GLY A 104 10.56 9.52 6.36
C GLY A 104 9.86 9.88 5.05
N ILE A 105 10.61 10.06 3.95
CA ILE A 105 10.05 10.30 2.62
C ILE A 105 9.20 9.11 2.18
N THR A 106 9.70 7.88 2.34
CA THR A 106 8.97 6.66 1.96
C THR A 106 7.66 6.53 2.72
N PHE A 107 7.68 6.65 4.05
CA PHE A 107 6.47 6.60 4.88
C PHE A 107 5.49 7.73 4.55
N GLY A 108 5.99 8.95 4.33
CA GLY A 108 5.18 10.09 3.91
C GLY A 108 4.45 9.82 2.60
N LEU A 109 5.17 9.33 1.58
CA LEU A 109 4.58 8.97 0.29
C LEU A 109 3.59 7.81 0.40
N ASN A 110 3.90 6.79 1.19
CA ASN A 110 3.00 5.67 1.49
C ASN A 110 1.68 6.15 2.13
N ILE A 111 1.75 7.06 3.09
CA ILE A 111 0.57 7.66 3.73
C ILE A 111 -0.25 8.45 2.70
N ILE A 112 0.39 9.29 1.88
CA ILE A 112 -0.28 10.07 0.83
C ILE A 112 -1.02 9.13 -0.13
N ALA A 113 -0.35 8.10 -0.63
CA ALA A 113 -0.99 7.14 -1.52
C ALA A 113 -2.11 6.37 -0.81
N GLY A 114 -1.94 5.98 0.45
CA GLY A 114 -2.99 5.36 1.26
C GLY A 114 -4.22 6.24 1.42
N LEU A 115 -4.04 7.55 1.59
CA LEU A 115 -5.13 8.53 1.61
C LEU A 115 -5.83 8.60 0.25
N VAL A 116 -5.09 8.62 -0.86
CA VAL A 116 -5.69 8.61 -2.21
C VAL A 116 -6.48 7.31 -2.44
N LEU A 117 -5.91 6.15 -2.14
CA LEU A 117 -6.57 4.85 -2.30
C LEU A 117 -7.86 4.76 -1.48
N THR A 118 -7.89 5.32 -0.26
CA THR A 118 -9.02 5.16 0.66
C THR A 118 -10.05 6.30 0.59
N GLN A 119 -9.61 7.53 0.40
CA GLN A 119 -10.51 8.70 0.38
C GLN A 119 -11.02 9.01 -1.03
N PHE A 120 -10.25 8.70 -2.06
CA PHE A 120 -10.66 8.91 -3.45
C PHE A 120 -11.22 7.62 -4.05
N PHE A 121 -10.40 6.58 -4.23
CA PHE A 121 -10.85 5.38 -4.94
C PHE A 121 -11.86 4.56 -4.15
N PHE A 122 -11.55 4.16 -2.91
CA PHE A 122 -12.45 3.32 -2.11
C PHE A 122 -13.82 3.99 -1.91
N LYS A 123 -13.84 5.25 -1.44
CA LYS A 123 -15.09 5.99 -1.21
C LYS A 123 -15.92 6.18 -2.49
N LYS A 124 -15.27 6.27 -3.66
CA LYS A 124 -15.98 6.40 -4.95
C LYS A 124 -16.77 5.14 -5.33
N TYR A 125 -16.25 3.94 -5.03
CA TYR A 125 -16.88 2.68 -5.44
C TYR A 125 -17.64 1.96 -4.32
N PHE A 126 -17.33 2.30 -3.07
CA PHE A 126 -17.95 1.77 -1.85
C PHE A 126 -18.34 2.92 -0.90
N PRO A 127 -19.30 3.79 -1.28
CA PRO A 127 -19.64 4.99 -0.50
C PRO A 127 -20.43 4.70 0.77
N ASP A 128 -21.27 3.66 0.76
CA ASP A 128 -22.25 3.39 1.81
C ASP A 128 -21.72 2.46 2.92
N ASP A 129 -20.45 2.02 2.82
CA ASP A 129 -19.79 1.07 3.72
C ASP A 129 -20.63 -0.20 4.02
N ASP A 130 -21.50 -0.59 3.07
CA ASP A 130 -22.48 -1.66 3.14
C ASP A 130 -21.90 -3.06 2.81
N TYR A 131 -20.67 -3.31 3.26
CA TYR A 131 -19.93 -4.54 2.98
C TYR A 131 -19.53 -5.29 4.24
N TYR A 132 -19.39 -6.61 4.10
CA TYR A 132 -18.78 -7.44 5.14
C TYR A 132 -17.26 -7.38 5.02
N PRO A 133 -16.54 -6.89 6.06
CA PRO A 133 -15.10 -6.73 5.99
C PRO A 133 -14.40 -8.08 6.05
N LYS A 134 -13.75 -8.44 4.95
CA LYS A 134 -12.93 -9.65 4.86
C LYS A 134 -11.78 -9.61 5.88
N PRO A 135 -11.54 -10.69 6.65
CA PRO A 135 -10.45 -10.74 7.60
C PRO A 135 -9.08 -10.67 6.90
N VAL A 136 -8.18 -9.87 7.48
CA VAL A 136 -6.78 -9.73 7.03
C VAL A 136 -5.79 -10.56 7.84
N LEU A 137 -6.27 -11.33 8.81
CA LEU A 137 -5.41 -12.10 9.70
C LEU A 137 -4.62 -13.18 8.95
N GLN A 138 -5.26 -13.87 8.00
CA GLN A 138 -4.61 -14.91 7.19
C GLN A 138 -3.38 -14.38 6.44
N PRO A 139 -3.46 -13.31 5.62
CA PRO A 139 -2.27 -12.78 4.93
C PRO A 139 -1.20 -12.26 5.90
N ILE A 140 -1.59 -11.70 7.05
CA ILE A 140 -0.63 -11.25 8.07
C ILE A 140 0.14 -12.43 8.66
N ILE A 141 -0.54 -13.52 9.03
CA ILE A 141 0.10 -14.72 9.58
C ILE A 141 1.08 -15.32 8.56
N ILE A 142 0.66 -15.44 7.29
CA ILE A 142 1.53 -15.94 6.22
C ILE A 142 2.79 -15.08 6.10
N TYR A 143 2.63 -13.76 6.09
CA TYR A 143 3.76 -12.83 6.05
C TYR A 143 4.72 -13.00 7.24
N ILE A 144 4.19 -13.11 8.47
CA ILE A 144 5.00 -13.30 9.69
C ILE A 144 5.77 -14.61 9.62
N ILE A 145 5.13 -15.71 9.25
CA ILE A 145 5.78 -17.02 9.13
C ILE A 145 6.90 -16.98 8.09
N LEU A 146 6.65 -16.40 6.91
CA LEU A 146 7.68 -16.25 5.88
C LEU A 146 8.83 -15.36 6.35
N SER A 147 8.53 -14.27 7.05
CA SER A 147 9.55 -13.35 7.58
C SER A 147 10.44 -14.04 8.62
N LEU A 148 9.84 -14.80 9.54
CA LEU A 148 10.59 -15.60 10.51
C LEU A 148 11.42 -16.69 9.83
N PHE A 149 10.84 -17.39 8.86
CA PHE A 149 11.55 -18.40 8.09
C PHE A 149 12.80 -17.82 7.41
N PHE A 150 12.66 -16.69 6.72
CA PHE A 150 13.80 -16.01 6.10
C PHE A 150 14.82 -15.49 7.12
N MET A 151 14.37 -15.05 8.29
CA MET A 151 15.25 -14.64 9.39
C MET A 151 16.11 -15.79 9.94
N PHE A 152 15.65 -17.04 9.85
CA PHE A 152 16.45 -18.21 10.27
C PHE A 152 17.29 -18.82 9.15
N LEU A 153 16.99 -18.50 7.88
CA LEU A 153 17.68 -19.03 6.71
C LEU A 153 18.89 -18.18 6.29
N PHE A 154 18.95 -16.92 6.72
CA PHE A 154 19.99 -15.94 6.41
C PHE A 154 20.55 -15.31 7.68
#